data_AF-A0A5A7RRW2-F1
#
_entry.id   AF-A0A5A7RRW2-F1
#
_cell.length_a   1.000
_cell.length_b   1.000
_cell.length_c   1.000
_cell.angle_alpha   90.00
_cell.angle_beta   90.00
_cell.angle_gamma   90.00
#
_symmetry.space_group_name_H-M   'P 1'
#
loop_
_entity.id
_entity.type
_entity.pdbx_description
1 polymer ?
#
loop_
_entity_poly.entity_id
_entity_poly.type
_entity_poly.pdbx_seq_one_letter_code
_entity_poly.pdbx_strand_id
1 'polypeptide(L)' 'MNIKECFEKRLLRKIQPDIDKAKRSIEIAENKLETARKAFEKDMFEVCIIYSYTSMFHSARALLYKDGV' A
#
# COMPACT_ATOMS: atom_id res chain seq x y z
N MET A 1 15.57 -1.17 -9.17
CA MET A 1 14.75 -2.40 -9.22
C MET A 1 13.57 -2.14 -10.13
N ASN A 2 13.40 -2.95 -11.17
CA ASN A 2 12.27 -2.86 -12.10
C ASN A 2 11.28 -4.02 -11.88
N ILE A 3 10.09 -3.92 -12.47
CA ILE A 3 9.01 -4.91 -12.28
C ILE A 3 9.42 -6.32 -12.75
N LYS A 4 10.23 -6.43 -13.81
CA LYS A 4 10.71 -7.71 -14.34
C LYS A 4 11.61 -8.41 -13.32
N GLU A 5 12.56 -7.67 -12.73
CA GLU A 5 13.44 -8.18 -11.66
C GLU A 5 12.64 -8.65 -10.44
N CYS A 6 11.52 -8.00 -10.11
CA CYS A 6 10.66 -8.42 -9.00
C CYS A 6 10.01 -9.79 -9.23
N PHE A 7 9.56 -10.07 -10.46
CA PHE A 7 9.05 -11.40 -10.81
C PHE A 7 10.16 -12.45 -10.84
N GLU A 8 11.32 -12.12 -11.44
CA GLU A 8 12.48 -13.00 -11.51
C GLU A 8 12.98 -13.41 -10.12
N LYS A 9 13.06 -12.44 -9.18
CA LYS A 9 13.44 -12.66 -7.78
C LYS A 9 12.29 -13.18 -6.90
N ARG A 10 11.11 -13.47 -7.46
CA ARG A 10 9.90 -13.94 -6.77
C ARG A 10 9.41 -13.01 -5.65
N LEU A 11 9.72 -11.72 -5.75
CA LEU A 11 9.16 -10.66 -4.91
C LEU A 11 7.72 -10.32 -5.31
N LEU A 12 7.36 -10.56 -6.57
CA LEU A 12 5.99 -10.50 -7.09
C LEU A 12 5.62 -11.84 -7.74
N ARG A 13 4.33 -12.18 -7.74
CA ARG A 13 3.82 -13.44 -8.31
C ARG A 13 2.47 -13.20 -8.96
N LYS A 14 2.29 -13.72 -10.18
CA LYS A 14 0.98 -13.63 -10.82
C LYS A 14 -0.07 -14.41 -10.02
N ILE A 15 -1.20 -13.76 -9.81
CA ILE A 15 -2.41 -14.29 -9.17
C ILE A 15 -3.61 -13.93 -10.03
N GLN A 16 -4.79 -14.45 -9.69
CA GLN A 16 -6.01 -13.90 -10.30
C GLN A 16 -6.28 -12.49 -9.77
N PRO A 17 -6.67 -11.56 -10.67
CA PRO A 17 -7.18 -10.26 -10.27
C PRO A 17 -8.25 -10.39 -9.18
N ASP A 18 -8.10 -9.59 -8.12
CA ASP A 18 -8.93 -9.65 -6.92
C ASP A 18 -9.35 -8.23 -6.51
N ILE A 19 -10.53 -7.83 -7.01
CA ILE A 19 -11.09 -6.50 -6.77
C ILE A 19 -11.44 -6.28 -5.30
N ASP A 20 -11.85 -7.33 -4.58
CA ASP A 20 -12.24 -7.21 -3.18
C ASP A 20 -11.01 -6.96 -2.29
N LYS A 21 -9.89 -7.67 -2.55
CA LYS A 21 -8.61 -7.37 -1.90
C LYS A 21 -8.05 -5.99 -2.28
N ALA A 22 -8.28 -5.55 -3.52
CA ALA A 22 -7.90 -4.21 -3.96
C ALA A 22 -8.67 -3.14 -3.17
N LYS A 23 -10.00 -3.23 -3.10
CA LYS A 23 -10.87 -2.32 -2.33
C LYS A 23 -10.48 -2.29 -0.85
N ARG A 24 -10.30 -3.46 -0.23
CA ARG A 24 -9.87 -3.56 1.17
C ARG A 24 -8.50 -2.90 1.39
N SER A 25 -7.59 -2.99 0.42
CA SER A 25 -6.29 -2.31 0.54
C SER A 25 -6.42 -0.79 0.41
N ILE A 26 -7.30 -0.28 -0.45
CA ILE A 26 -7.61 1.17 -0.53
C ILE A 26 -8.21 1.67 0.79
N GLU A 27 -9.19 0.97 1.35
CA GLU A 27 -9.80 1.35 2.64
C GLU A 27 -8.75 1.45 3.76
N ILE A 28 -7.80 0.50 3.81
CA ILE A 28 -6.68 0.56 4.75
C ILE A 28 -5.80 1.78 4.44
N ALA A 29 -5.47 2.03 3.17
CA ALA A 29 -4.62 3.15 2.77
C ALA A 29 -5.20 4.50 3.19
N GLU A 30 -6.51 4.70 3.01
CA GLU A 30 -7.24 5.91 3.39
C GLU A 30 -7.25 6.11 4.90
N ASN A 31 -7.56 5.06 5.66
CA ASN A 31 -7.52 5.11 7.13
C ASN A 31 -6.12 5.44 7.68
N LYS A 32 -5.07 4.91 7.03
CA LYS A 32 -3.68 5.18 7.43
C LYS A 32 -3.25 6.60 7.06
N LEU A 33 -3.67 7.12 5.91
CA LEU A 33 -3.43 8.52 5.53
C LEU A 33 -4.08 9.48 6.51
N GLU A 34 -5.33 9.22 6.91
CA GLU A 34 -6.04 10.02 7.88
C GLU A 34 -5.35 10.02 9.26
N THR A 35 -4.84 8.85 9.68
CA THR A 35 -4.05 8.75 10.92
C THR A 35 -2.74 9.52 10.80
N ALA A 36 -2.07 9.47 9.65
CA ALA A 36 -0.84 10.23 9.41
C ALA A 36 -1.07 11.74 9.50
N ARG A 37 -2.18 12.25 8.93
CA ARG A 37 -2.58 13.66 9.04
C ARG A 37 -2.77 14.10 10.49
N LYS A 38 -3.52 13.32 11.27
CA LYS A 38 -3.71 13.57 12.71
C LYS A 38 -2.40 13.51 13.51
N ALA A 39 -1.47 12.64 13.12
CA ALA A 39 -0.16 12.56 13.75
C ALA A 39 0.69 13.79 13.43
N PHE A 40 0.64 14.27 12.18
CA PHE A 40 1.32 15.49 11.76
C PHE A 40 0.83 16.72 12.53
N GLU A 41 -0.48 16.89 12.68
CA GLU A 41 -1.10 17.98 13.47
C GLU A 41 -0.70 17.99 14.95
N LYS A 42 -0.18 16.87 15.46
CA LYS A 42 0.25 16.69 16.86
C LYS A 42 1.76 16.58 17.02
N ASP A 43 2.53 16.95 15.99
CA ASP A 43 3.99 16.83 15.95
C ASP A 43 4.52 15.41 16.21
N MET A 44 3.69 14.38 16.01
CA MET A 44 4.06 12.97 16.16
C MET A 44 4.71 12.46 14.86
N PHE A 45 5.86 13.01 14.50
CA PHE A 45 6.46 12.82 13.18
C PHE A 45 6.85 11.37 12.85
N GLU A 46 7.35 10.61 13.83
CA GLU A 46 7.67 9.19 13.64
C GLU A 46 6.41 8.40 13.22
N VAL A 47 5.29 8.66 13.88
CA VAL A 47 3.99 8.06 13.55
C VAL A 47 3.52 8.54 12.19
N CYS A 48 3.62 9.83 11.89
CA CYS A 48 3.27 10.39 10.59
C CYS A 48 4.00 9.68 9.45
N ILE A 49 5.31 9.47 9.58
CA ILE A 49 6.15 8.80 8.57
C ILE A 49 5.70 7.35 8.39
N ILE A 50 5.56 6.59 9.47
CA ILE A 50 5.17 5.17 9.42
C ILE A 50 3.81 5.01 8.74
N TYR A 51 2.83 5.84 9.11
CA TYR A 51 1.48 5.75 8.59
C TYR A 51 1.37 6.26 7.14
N SER A 52 2.15 7.28 6.77
CA SER A 52 2.25 7.74 5.38
C SER A 52 2.83 6.66 4.47
N TYR A 53 3.94 6.03 4.89
CA TYR A 53 4.53 4.90 4.17
C TYR A 53 3.54 3.73 4.06
N THR A 54 2.84 3.41 5.15
CA THR A 54 1.84 2.33 5.17
C THR A 54 0.70 2.63 4.19
N SER A 55 0.22 3.87 4.14
CA SER A 55 -0.78 4.30 3.16
C SER A 55 -0.30 4.07 1.73
N MET A 56 0.91 4.54 1.40
CA MET A 56 1.52 4.35 0.08
C MET A 56 1.66 2.86 -0.29
N PHE A 57 2.13 2.03 0.64
CA PHE A 57 2.28 0.59 0.44
C PHE A 57 0.94 -0.06 0.11
N HIS A 58 -0.11 0.27 0.87
CA HIS A 58 -1.45 -0.29 0.64
C HIS A 58 -2.08 0.20 -0.67
N SER A 59 -1.83 1.45 -1.07
CA SER A 59 -2.24 1.98 -2.38
C SER A 59 -1.57 1.24 -3.53
N ALA A 60 -0.26 1.02 -3.46
CA ALA A 60 0.46 0.24 -4.47
C ALA A 60 -0.05 -1.21 -4.52
N ARG A 61 -0.27 -1.83 -3.35
CA ARG A 61 -0.79 -3.19 -3.25
C ARG A 61 -2.20 -3.35 -3.81
N ALA A 62 -3.04 -2.32 -3.71
CA ALA A 62 -4.37 -2.32 -4.31
C ALA A 62 -4.29 -2.43 -5.85
N LEU A 63 -3.34 -1.74 -6.48
CA LEU A 63 -3.09 -1.85 -7.93
C LEU A 63 -2.62 -3.26 -8.29
N LEU A 64 -1.69 -3.84 -7.52
CA LEU A 64 -1.20 -5.20 -7.77
C LEU A 64 -2.34 -6.24 -7.69
N TYR A 65 -3.20 -6.16 -6.67
CA TYR A 65 -4.37 -7.04 -6.58
C TYR A 65 -5.34 -6.86 -7.74
N LYS A 66 -5.60 -5.61 -8.15
CA LYS A 66 -6.44 -5.32 -9.31
C LYS A 66 -5.87 -5.90 -10.61
N ASP A 67 -4.55 -5.91 -10.75
CA ASP A 67 -3.85 -6.35 -11.97
C ASP A 67 -3.45 -7.84 -11.95
N GLY A 68 -3.76 -8.56 -10.87
CA GLY A 68 -3.42 -9.98 -10.72
C GLY A 68 -1.93 -10.23 -10.48
N VAL A 69 -1.31 -9.45 -9.60
CA VAL A 69 0.12 -9.48 -9.24
C VAL A 69 0.32 -9.59 -7.73
#